data_AF-A0A967JX15-F1
#
_entry.id   AF-A0A967JX15-F1
#
_cell.length_a   1.000
_cell.length_b   1.000
_cell.length_c   1.000
_cell.angle_alpha   90.00
_cell.angle_beta   90.00
_cell.angle_gamma   90.00
#
_symmetry.space_group_name_H-M   'P 1'
#
loop_
_entity.id
_entity.type
_entity.pdbx_description
1 polymer ?
#
loop_
_entity_poly.entity_id
_entity_poly.type
_entity_poly.pdbx_seq_one_letter_code
_entity_poly.pdbx_strand_id
1 'polypeptide(L)'
;MNAREAYQEGVDRLLHAKPEPEKSFARAAALDPDFALAHAGEARALFMAARIPEAKAAALMARELAKKLPQREKDIVEIVVLTVEGGSAKAYALAREHLKKYPTDAMVLAPCTGVFGLIGFSGRKGREAELRQL
;
A
#
# COMPACT_ATOMS: atom_id res chain seq x y z
N MET A 1 21.40 -1.24 9.58
CA MET A 1 20.14 -1.20 8.83
C MET A 1 19.52 -2.59 8.84
N ASN A 2 18.39 -2.77 9.53
CA ASN A 2 17.60 -4.01 9.53
C ASN A 2 16.37 -3.91 8.60
N ALA A 3 15.61 -5.01 8.46
CA ALA A 3 14.45 -5.06 7.57
C ALA A 3 13.39 -3.99 7.88
N ARG A 4 13.10 -3.76 9.17
CA ARG A 4 12.15 -2.73 9.62
C ARG A 4 12.63 -1.32 9.28
N GLU A 5 13.91 -1.01 9.50
CA GLU A 5 14.50 0.29 9.18
C GLU A 5 14.45 0.56 7.67
N ALA A 6 14.77 -0.44 6.86
CA ALA A 6 14.67 -0.33 5.39
C ALA A 6 13.21 -0.15 4.92
N TYR A 7 12.26 -0.84 5.56
CA TYR A 7 10.83 -0.64 5.30
C TYR A 7 10.38 0.78 5.65
N GLN A 8 10.78 1.30 6.82
CA GLN A 8 10.48 2.67 7.23
C GLN A 8 11.08 3.70 6.26
N GLU A 9 12.32 3.49 5.81
CA GLU A 9 12.93 4.33 4.78
C GLU A 9 12.11 4.29 3.47
N GLY A 10 11.61 3.12 3.07
CA GLY A 10 10.74 2.98 1.89
C GLY A 10 9.43 3.73 2.03
N VAL A 11 8.76 3.63 3.18
CA VAL A 11 7.53 4.38 3.49
C VAL A 11 7.80 5.88 3.42
N ASP A 12 8.85 6.36 4.07
CA ASP A 12 9.21 7.78 4.06
C ASP A 12 9.50 8.28 2.64
N ARG A 13 10.24 7.52 1.85
CA ARG A 13 10.54 7.88 0.45
C ARG A 13 9.26 7.93 -0.39
N LEU A 14 8.39 6.94 -0.24
CA LEU A 14 7.14 6.86 -1.00
C LEU A 14 6.22 8.05 -0.68
N LEU A 15 6.01 8.35 0.60
CA LEU A 15 5.10 9.40 1.05
C LEU A 15 5.62 10.81 0.74
N HIS A 16 6.94 11.00 0.76
CA HIS A 16 7.58 12.27 0.38
C HIS A 16 7.88 12.37 -1.12
N ALA A 17 7.41 11.42 -1.95
CA ALA A 17 7.70 11.36 -3.38
C ALA A 17 9.21 11.47 -3.71
N LYS A 18 10.06 10.89 -2.87
CA LYS A 18 11.51 10.79 -3.13
C LYS A 18 11.77 9.71 -4.19
N PRO A 19 12.90 9.82 -4.93
CA PRO A 19 13.25 8.82 -5.93
C PRO A 19 13.43 7.41 -5.35
N GLU A 20 13.04 6.43 -6.17
CA GLU A 20 13.33 5.00 -6.02
C GLU A 20 12.94 4.37 -4.66
N PRO A 21 11.71 4.60 -4.13
CA PRO A 21 11.27 4.00 -2.87
C PRO A 21 11.24 2.46 -2.93
N GLU A 22 11.00 1.88 -4.10
CA GLU A 22 11.00 0.43 -4.33
C GLU A 22 12.33 -0.22 -3.93
N LYS A 23 13.47 0.48 -4.08
CA LYS A 23 14.78 -0.06 -3.66
C LYS A 23 14.87 -0.27 -2.15
N SER A 24 14.20 0.56 -1.36
CA SER A 24 14.20 0.45 0.10
C SER A 24 13.31 -0.70 0.56
N PHE A 25 12.16 -0.87 -0.09
CA PHE A 25 11.28 -2.02 0.13
C PHE A 25 11.93 -3.34 -0.31
N ALA A 26 12.56 -3.38 -1.48
CA ALA A 26 13.31 -4.54 -1.95
C ALA A 26 14.46 -4.91 -0.99
N ARG A 27 15.15 -3.90 -0.42
CA ARG A 27 16.15 -4.14 0.64
C ARG A 27 15.52 -4.74 1.90
N ALA A 28 14.36 -4.25 2.32
CA ALA A 28 13.63 -4.82 3.46
C ALA A 28 13.26 -6.30 3.22
N ALA A 29 12.75 -6.61 2.03
CA ALA A 29 12.43 -7.97 1.61
C ALA A 29 13.67 -8.87 1.47
N ALA A 30 14.81 -8.34 1.05
CA ALA A 30 16.06 -9.10 1.00
C ALA A 30 16.59 -9.44 2.41
N LEU A 31 16.37 -8.57 3.39
CA LEU A 31 16.75 -8.77 4.79
C LEU A 31 15.78 -9.69 5.54
N ASP A 32 14.50 -9.69 5.15
CA ASP A 32 13.46 -10.57 5.68
C ASP A 32 12.51 -11.00 4.52
N PRO A 33 12.76 -12.15 3.88
CA PRO A 33 11.98 -12.62 2.74
C PRO A 33 10.49 -12.83 3.03
N ASP A 34 10.14 -13.09 4.29
CA ASP A 34 8.75 -13.33 4.73
C ASP A 34 8.02 -12.02 5.09
N PHE A 35 8.67 -10.86 4.93
CA PHE A 35 8.11 -9.56 5.30
C PHE A 35 7.05 -9.08 4.29
N ALA A 36 5.82 -9.57 4.45
CA ALA A 36 4.70 -9.28 3.52
C ALA A 36 4.48 -7.78 3.25
N LEU A 37 4.62 -6.93 4.28
CA LEU A 37 4.44 -5.48 4.14
C LEU A 37 5.53 -4.83 3.27
N ALA A 38 6.76 -5.37 3.28
CA ALA A 38 7.82 -4.89 2.39
C ALA A 38 7.45 -5.16 0.93
N HIS A 39 7.00 -6.38 0.61
CA HIS A 39 6.52 -6.72 -0.74
C HIS A 39 5.31 -5.87 -1.17
N ALA A 40 4.38 -5.57 -0.25
CA ALA A 40 3.26 -4.68 -0.55
C ALA A 40 3.74 -3.24 -0.84
N GLY A 41 4.65 -2.71 -0.04
CA GLY A 41 5.25 -1.40 -0.26
C GLY A 41 6.00 -1.31 -1.60
N GLU A 42 6.76 -2.36 -1.93
CA GLU A 42 7.44 -2.48 -3.22
C GLU A 42 6.45 -2.49 -4.38
N ALA A 43 5.37 -3.28 -4.29
CA ALA A 43 4.30 -3.33 -5.28
C ALA A 43 3.69 -1.94 -5.52
N ARG A 44 3.42 -1.20 -4.43
CA ARG A 44 2.88 0.16 -4.51
C ARG A 44 3.85 1.12 -5.21
N ALA A 45 5.12 1.08 -4.83
CA ALA A 45 6.17 1.91 -5.41
C ALA A 45 6.35 1.65 -6.91
N LEU A 46 6.46 0.38 -7.31
CA LEU A 46 6.59 -0.04 -8.70
C LEU A 46 5.36 0.37 -9.53
N PHE A 47 4.16 0.25 -8.96
CA PHE A 47 2.94 0.71 -9.62
C PHE A 47 2.95 2.23 -9.86
N MET A 48 3.42 3.03 -8.90
CA MET A 48 3.58 4.49 -9.08
C MET A 48 4.64 4.83 -10.13
N ALA A 49 5.66 3.99 -10.29
CA ALA A 49 6.68 4.10 -11.34
C ALA A 49 6.24 3.51 -12.69
N ALA A 50 4.96 3.12 -12.85
CA ALA A 50 4.40 2.47 -14.05
C ALA A 50 5.09 1.15 -14.46
N ARG A 51 5.78 0.48 -13.52
CA ARG A 51 6.43 -0.83 -13.69
C ARG A 51 5.46 -1.95 -13.35
N ILE A 52 4.41 -2.09 -14.17
CA ILE A 52 3.24 -2.90 -13.88
C ILE A 52 3.54 -4.41 -13.72
N PRO A 53 4.36 -5.05 -14.57
CA PRO A 53 4.68 -6.47 -14.40
C PRO A 53 5.36 -6.76 -13.06
N GLU A 54 6.34 -5.95 -12.66
CA GLU A 54 7.05 -6.13 -11.39
C GLU A 54 6.14 -5.82 -10.20
N ALA A 55 5.29 -4.79 -10.31
CA ALA A 55 4.31 -4.46 -9.28
C ALA A 55 3.37 -5.63 -8.99
N LYS A 56 2.89 -6.31 -10.03
CA LYS A 56 2.03 -7.50 -9.90
C LYS A 56 2.76 -8.69 -9.27
N ALA A 57 4.04 -8.89 -9.59
CA ALA A 57 4.85 -9.95 -8.99
C ALA A 57 5.04 -9.71 -7.48
N ALA A 58 5.41 -8.50 -7.08
CA ALA A 58 5.55 -8.14 -5.68
C ALA A 58 4.20 -8.21 -4.93
N ALA A 59 3.11 -7.80 -5.57
CA ALA A 59 1.76 -7.89 -5.01
C ALA A 59 1.33 -9.34 -4.73
N LEU A 60 1.64 -10.27 -5.64
CA LEU A 60 1.39 -11.69 -5.44
C LEU A 60 2.15 -12.23 -4.23
N MET A 61 3.45 -11.92 -4.12
CA MET A 61 4.28 -12.31 -2.97
C MET A 61 3.73 -11.77 -1.65
N ALA A 62 3.35 -10.49 -1.63
CA ALA A 62 2.75 -9.87 -0.45
C ALA A 62 1.49 -10.61 0.01
N ARG A 63 0.58 -10.92 -0.93
CA ARG A 63 -0.70 -11.60 -0.62
C ARG A 63 -0.46 -13.03 -0.11
N GLU A 64 0.49 -13.76 -0.67
CA GLU A 64 0.83 -15.12 -0.22
C GLU A 64 1.38 -15.12 1.21
N LEU A 65 2.33 -14.23 1.51
CA LEU A 65 2.93 -14.12 2.85
C LEU A 65 1.91 -13.61 3.89
N ALA A 66 1.00 -12.72 3.50
CA ALA A 66 -0.01 -12.17 4.39
C ALA A 66 -0.98 -13.20 4.96
N LYS A 67 -1.16 -14.37 4.33
CA LYS A 67 -2.11 -15.42 4.78
C LYS A 67 -1.92 -15.82 6.25
N LYS A 68 -0.69 -15.76 6.76
CA LYS A 68 -0.32 -16.15 8.13
C LYS A 68 -0.32 -15.00 9.12
N LEU A 69 -0.53 -13.76 8.67
CA LEU A 69 -0.46 -12.57 9.51
C LEU A 69 -1.77 -12.30 10.28
N PRO A 70 -1.71 -11.47 11.34
CA PRO A 70 -2.90 -10.93 11.97
C PRO A 70 -3.76 -10.12 10.99
N GLN A 71 -5.02 -9.90 11.35
CA GLN A 71 -6.00 -9.28 10.45
C GLN A 71 -5.59 -7.87 9.99
N ARG A 72 -4.97 -7.07 10.87
CA ARG A 72 -4.53 -5.71 10.55
C ARG A 72 -3.55 -5.71 9.36
N GLU A 73 -2.52 -6.53 9.42
CA GLU A 73 -1.50 -6.59 8.37
C GLU A 73 -2.06 -7.21 7.08
N LYS A 74 -2.98 -8.17 7.19
CA LYS A 74 -3.73 -8.70 6.03
C LYS A 74 -4.52 -7.61 5.30
N ASP A 75 -5.23 -6.78 6.05
CA ASP A 75 -6.03 -5.68 5.50
C ASP A 75 -5.11 -4.66 4.79
N ILE A 76 -4.00 -4.26 5.42
CA ILE A 76 -3.01 -3.35 4.80
C ILE A 76 -2.50 -3.91 3.46
N VAL A 77 -2.09 -5.18 3.44
CA VAL A 77 -1.60 -5.83 2.22
C VAL A 77 -2.69 -5.86 1.15
N GLU A 78 -3.90 -6.30 1.48
CA GLU A 78 -4.97 -6.45 0.50
C GLU A 78 -5.40 -5.11 -0.09
N ILE A 79 -5.47 -4.04 0.71
CA ILE A 79 -5.78 -2.68 0.22
C ILE A 79 -4.74 -2.23 -0.82
N VAL A 80 -3.46 -2.44 -0.52
CA VAL A 80 -2.37 -2.06 -1.42
C VAL A 80 -2.41 -2.89 -2.70
N VAL A 81 -2.59 -4.21 -2.58
CA VAL A 81 -2.64 -5.12 -3.74
C VAL A 81 -3.85 -4.81 -4.63
N LEU A 82 -5.04 -4.61 -4.06
CA LEU A 82 -6.22 -4.21 -4.83
C LEU A 82 -6.00 -2.90 -5.59
N THR A 83 -5.22 -1.97 -5.05
CA THR A 83 -4.85 -0.73 -5.77
C THR A 83 -3.99 -1.03 -7.00
N VAL A 84 -3.02 -1.94 -6.89
CA VAL A 84 -2.16 -2.37 -8.01
C VAL A 84 -2.94 -3.16 -9.07
N GLU A 85 -3.95 -3.93 -8.66
CA GLU A 85 -4.77 -4.78 -9.54
C GLU A 85 -5.95 -4.03 -10.18
N GLY A 86 -6.13 -2.73 -9.91
CA GLY A 86 -7.24 -1.93 -10.45
C GLY A 86 -8.57 -2.11 -9.71
N GLY A 87 -8.57 -2.76 -8.55
CA GLY A 87 -9.71 -2.96 -7.67
C GLY A 87 -10.07 -1.75 -6.80
N SER A 88 -9.96 -0.52 -7.31
CA SER A 88 -10.00 0.73 -6.53
C SER A 88 -11.26 0.89 -5.65
N ALA A 89 -12.44 0.47 -6.15
CA ALA A 89 -13.68 0.53 -5.36
C ALA A 89 -13.67 -0.42 -4.14
N LYS A 90 -13.11 -1.63 -4.30
CA LYS A 90 -12.96 -2.60 -3.22
C LYS A 90 -11.87 -2.16 -2.24
N ALA A 91 -10.73 -1.71 -2.76
CA ALA A 91 -9.63 -1.16 -1.98
C ALA A 91 -10.12 -0.02 -1.07
N TYR A 92 -10.90 0.91 -1.63
CA TYR A 92 -11.45 2.03 -0.87
C TYR A 92 -12.43 1.59 0.23
N ALA A 93 -13.35 0.69 -0.08
CA ALA A 93 -14.30 0.19 0.91
C ALA A 93 -13.59 -0.48 2.09
N LEU A 94 -12.58 -1.31 1.82
CA LEU A 94 -11.77 -1.97 2.84
C LEU A 94 -10.93 -0.95 3.63
N ALA A 95 -10.29 0.00 2.95
CA ALA A 95 -9.50 1.05 3.59
C ALA A 95 -10.34 1.88 4.58
N ARG A 96 -11.59 2.21 4.26
CA ARG A 96 -12.48 2.92 5.19
C ARG A 96 -12.75 2.13 6.46
N GLU A 97 -13.04 0.84 6.35
CA GLU A 97 -13.28 -0.01 7.53
C GLU A 97 -12.01 -0.21 8.37
N HIS A 98 -10.86 -0.30 7.70
CA HIS A 98 -9.55 -0.39 8.34
C HIS A 98 -9.21 0.88 9.13
N LEU A 99 -9.34 2.05 8.50
CA LEU A 99 -8.96 3.34 9.08
C LEU A 99 -9.84 3.75 10.28
N LYS A 100 -11.08 3.26 10.38
CA LYS A 100 -11.89 3.39 11.61
C LYS A 100 -11.22 2.77 12.83
N LYS A 101 -10.44 1.71 12.64
CA LYS A 101 -9.75 0.97 13.71
C LYS A 101 -8.29 1.42 13.86
N TYR A 102 -7.64 1.74 12.74
CA TYR A 102 -6.22 2.06 12.67
C TYR A 102 -6.00 3.37 11.88
N PRO A 103 -6.40 4.53 12.43
CA PRO A 103 -6.42 5.79 11.69
C PRO A 103 -5.03 6.31 11.29
N THR A 104 -3.96 5.79 11.90
CA THR A 104 -2.58 6.21 11.66
C THR A 104 -1.82 5.33 10.66
N ASP A 105 -2.49 4.34 10.05
CA ASP A 105 -1.84 3.45 9.08
C ASP A 105 -1.60 4.17 7.74
N ALA A 106 -0.47 4.86 7.66
CA ALA A 106 -0.13 5.77 6.57
C ALA A 106 -0.13 5.11 5.18
N MET A 107 0.27 3.85 5.08
CA MET A 107 0.26 3.09 3.81
C MET A 107 -1.16 2.78 3.30
N VAL A 108 -2.15 2.80 4.18
CA VAL A 108 -3.58 2.69 3.84
C VAL A 108 -4.18 4.07 3.57
N LEU A 109 -3.83 5.07 4.36
CA LEU A 109 -4.37 6.43 4.23
C LEU A 109 -3.91 7.12 2.93
N ALA A 110 -2.62 7.02 2.60
CA ALA A 110 -2.01 7.71 1.46
C ALA A 110 -2.68 7.44 0.10
N PRO A 111 -3.00 6.19 -0.29
CA PRO A 111 -3.72 5.95 -1.54
C PRO A 111 -5.14 6.54 -1.53
N CYS A 112 -5.77 6.81 -0.38
CA CYS A 112 -7.09 7.44 -0.33
C CYS A 112 -7.06 8.96 -0.55
N THR A 113 -5.98 9.64 -0.15
CA THR A 113 -5.91 11.11 -0.05
C THR A 113 -5.20 11.80 -1.21
N GLY A 114 -4.57 11.06 -2.13
CA GLY A 114 -3.91 11.64 -3.30
C GLY A 114 -4.88 12.24 -4.34
N VAL A 115 -4.37 13.16 -5.18
CA VAL A 115 -5.13 13.71 -6.33
C VAL A 115 -5.53 12.61 -7.32
N PHE A 116 -4.69 11.56 -7.43
CA PHE A 116 -5.01 10.31 -8.12
C PHE A 116 -5.42 9.18 -7.16
N GLY A 117 -5.97 9.55 -6.00
CA GLY A 117 -6.28 8.63 -4.93
C GLY A 117 -7.56 7.83 -5.16
N LEU A 118 -7.76 6.81 -4.34
CA LEU A 118 -8.89 5.90 -4.37
C LEU A 118 -10.23 6.65 -4.25
N ILE A 119 -10.30 7.76 -3.53
CA ILE A 119 -11.50 8.62 -3.50
C ILE A 119 -11.75 9.21 -4.89
N GLY A 120 -10.75 9.82 -5.50
CA GLY A 120 -10.81 10.41 -6.85
C GLY A 120 -11.10 9.38 -7.96
N PHE A 121 -10.76 8.11 -7.75
CA PHE A 121 -10.99 7.03 -8.71
C PHE A 121 -12.13 6.08 -8.30
N SER A 122 -12.85 6.37 -7.21
CA SER A 122 -13.92 5.51 -6.69
C SER A 122 -15.17 5.44 -7.57
N GLY A 123 -15.35 6.40 -8.49
CA GLY A 123 -16.57 6.57 -9.28
C GLY A 123 -17.80 7.05 -8.50
N ARG A 124 -17.67 7.42 -7.22
CA ARG A 124 -18.80 7.84 -6.36
C ARG A 124 -19.13 9.32 -6.50
N LYS A 125 -20.43 9.66 -6.48
CA LYS A 125 -20.92 11.04 -6.49
C LYS A 125 -20.72 11.68 -5.10
N GLY A 126 -20.16 12.89 -5.05
CA GLY A 126 -19.92 13.62 -3.79
C GLY A 126 -18.65 13.23 -3.03
N ARG A 127 -17.78 12.43 -3.65
CA ARG A 127 -16.54 11.85 -3.08
C ARG A 127 -15.63 12.85 -2.35
N GLU A 128 -15.57 14.11 -2.78
CA GLU A 128 -14.70 15.13 -2.17
C GLU A 128 -15.08 15.42 -0.70
N ALA A 129 -16.36 15.26 -0.33
CA ALA A 129 -16.81 15.41 1.05
C ALA A 129 -16.34 14.24 1.95
N GLU A 130 -16.10 13.06 1.36
CA GLU A 130 -15.66 11.86 2.10
C GLU A 130 -14.21 11.98 2.57
N LEU A 131 -13.37 12.80 1.92
CA LEU A 131 -12.01 13.10 2.39
C LEU A 131 -11.96 13.60 3.83
N ARG A 132 -12.99 14.33 4.27
CA ARG A 132 -13.09 14.89 5.63
C ARG A 132 -13.55 13.88 6.68
N GLN A 133 -13.87 12.66 6.26
CA GLN A 133 -14.45 11.60 7.10
C GLN A 133 -13.52 10.38 7.23
N LEU A 134 -12.31 10.46 6.65
CA LEU A 134 -11.26 9.45 6.83
C LEU A 134 -10.63 9.55 8.21
#